data_AF-A0A7C5WDP9-F1
#
_entry.id   AF-A0A7C5WDP9-F1
#
_cell.length_a   1.000
_cell.length_b   1.000
_cell.length_c   1.000
_cell.angle_alpha   90.00
_cell.angle_beta   90.00
_cell.angle_gamma   90.00
#
_symmetry.space_group_name_H-M   'P 1'
#
loop_
_entity.id
_entity.type
_entity.pdbx_description
1 polymer ?
#
loop_
_entity_poly.entity_id
_entity_poly.type
_entity_poly.pdbx_seq_one_letter_code
_entity_poly.pdbx_strand_id
1 'polypeptide(L)'
;AQFPGAILMTTNCIQKPLDSYKENIFTSGPVQWPGVVHIEDHDFTPLIERALELPGFTEDRPGKTVMTGFARNAVLGVADRIIEAVKAGKIRHFFLVGGCDGAKPGRDYYTRFVEMAPRDTVILTLACGKFRFFDRDLGDIDGIPRLLDVGQCNDAYSAIRIALALSEAFNVDVNELPLSLVLSWYEQKAVSILLTLLYLGIKDIRLGPSLPAFLTPNVVKFLVENYGIKPIKTAEEDLMDILCDARDRESKDCLELAEMLA
;
A
#
# COMPACT_ATOMS: atom_id res chain seq x y z
N ALA A 1 -17.11 6.88 -15.48
CA ALA A 1 -18.37 7.07 -16.25
C ALA A 1 -19.49 6.14 -15.82
N GLN A 2 -19.22 4.91 -15.31
CA GLN A 2 -20.31 3.99 -14.93
C GLN A 2 -21.03 4.35 -13.63
N PHE A 3 -20.43 5.17 -12.76
CA PHE A 3 -21.10 5.67 -11.56
C PHE A 3 -22.20 6.68 -11.96
N PRO A 4 -23.49 6.36 -11.73
CA PRO A 4 -24.63 7.13 -12.24
C PRO A 4 -25.03 8.26 -11.27
N GLY A 5 -24.05 8.96 -10.70
CA GLY A 5 -24.25 9.97 -9.65
C GLY A 5 -23.23 11.10 -9.71
N ALA A 6 -23.35 12.05 -8.79
CA ALA A 6 -22.44 13.18 -8.67
C ALA A 6 -21.11 12.78 -7.99
N ILE A 7 -19.98 13.25 -8.51
CA ILE A 7 -18.63 12.90 -8.04
C ILE A 7 -17.98 14.15 -7.45
N LEU A 8 -17.48 14.10 -6.22
CA LEU A 8 -16.67 15.17 -5.64
C LEU A 8 -15.19 14.80 -5.64
N MET A 9 -14.36 15.62 -6.27
CA MET A 9 -12.90 15.53 -6.20
C MET A 9 -12.36 16.54 -5.19
N THR A 10 -11.80 16.06 -4.08
CA THR A 10 -11.27 16.89 -2.98
C THR A 10 -9.75 17.06 -3.03
N THR A 11 -9.03 16.09 -3.61
CA THR A 11 -7.58 16.13 -3.84
C THR A 11 -7.23 15.51 -5.19
N ASN A 12 -5.94 15.46 -5.53
CA ASN A 12 -5.47 14.55 -6.58
C ASN A 12 -5.91 13.10 -6.28
N CYS A 13 -6.19 12.25 -7.26
CA CYS A 13 -5.82 12.36 -8.68
C CYS A 13 -7.05 12.50 -9.59
N ILE A 14 -7.39 13.73 -9.98
CA ILE A 14 -8.33 13.97 -11.07
C ILE A 14 -7.66 13.64 -12.41
N GLN A 15 -8.29 12.79 -13.21
CA GLN A 15 -7.95 12.59 -14.62
C GLN A 15 -8.87 13.48 -15.47
N LYS A 16 -8.51 13.71 -16.73
CA LYS A 16 -9.37 14.47 -17.66
C LYS A 16 -10.80 13.92 -17.62
N PRO A 17 -11.79 14.70 -17.15
CA PRO A 17 -13.18 14.29 -17.18
C PRO A 17 -13.62 14.00 -18.62
N LEU A 18 -14.32 12.90 -18.81
CA LEU A 18 -14.95 12.60 -20.10
C LEU A 18 -16.21 13.43 -20.23
N ASP A 19 -16.57 13.80 -21.46
CA ASP A 19 -17.77 14.59 -21.74
C ASP A 19 -19.04 13.91 -21.18
N SER A 20 -19.07 12.56 -21.14
CA SER A 20 -20.18 11.78 -20.61
C SER A 20 -20.48 11.96 -19.12
N TYR A 21 -19.56 12.50 -18.32
CA TYR A 21 -19.79 12.77 -16.90
C TYR A 21 -19.27 14.14 -16.44
N LYS A 22 -18.82 14.99 -17.36
CA LYS A 22 -18.18 16.27 -17.03
C LYS A 22 -19.11 17.20 -16.25
N GLU A 23 -20.42 17.15 -16.53
CA GLU A 23 -21.45 17.91 -15.80
C GLU A 23 -21.81 17.31 -14.44
N ASN A 24 -21.34 16.10 -14.13
CA ASN A 24 -21.67 15.36 -12.91
C ASN A 24 -20.48 15.29 -11.93
N ILE A 25 -19.32 15.79 -12.33
CA ILE A 25 -18.14 15.87 -11.46
C ILE A 25 -18.00 17.29 -10.95
N PHE A 26 -17.55 17.41 -9.70
CA PHE A 26 -17.34 18.64 -8.97
C PHE A 26 -15.94 18.60 -8.37
N THR A 27 -15.36 19.77 -8.15
CA THR A 27 -14.06 19.93 -7.48
C THR A 27 -14.21 20.73 -6.20
N SER A 28 -13.29 20.57 -5.26
CA SER A 28 -13.21 21.38 -4.04
C SER A 28 -11.75 21.45 -3.55
N GLY A 29 -11.48 22.38 -2.62
CA GLY A 29 -10.16 22.56 -2.05
C GLY A 29 -9.10 22.86 -3.12
N PRO A 30 -7.94 22.18 -3.15
CA PRO A 30 -6.88 22.47 -4.11
C PRO A 30 -7.16 21.95 -5.54
N VAL A 31 -8.26 21.23 -5.77
CA VAL A 31 -8.55 20.61 -7.07
C VAL A 31 -9.34 21.58 -7.94
N GLN A 32 -8.92 21.72 -9.20
CA GLN A 32 -9.67 22.45 -10.21
C GLN A 32 -9.55 21.76 -11.58
N TRP A 33 -10.56 21.93 -12.42
CA TRP A 33 -10.52 21.53 -13.83
C TRP A 33 -11.34 22.48 -14.71
N PRO A 34 -10.86 22.90 -15.90
CA PRO A 34 -11.61 23.81 -16.77
C PRO A 34 -13.00 23.30 -17.17
N GLY A 35 -14.02 24.10 -16.87
CA GLY A 35 -15.42 23.79 -17.15
C GLY A 35 -16.01 22.72 -16.24
N VAL A 36 -15.42 22.47 -15.06
CA VAL A 36 -16.00 21.67 -13.99
C VAL A 36 -16.36 22.62 -12.85
N VAL A 37 -17.54 22.42 -12.24
CA VAL A 37 -18.00 23.25 -11.12
C VAL A 37 -17.06 23.09 -9.93
N HIS A 38 -16.63 24.20 -9.35
CA HIS A 38 -15.84 24.23 -8.11
C HIS A 38 -16.74 24.59 -6.94
N ILE A 39 -16.70 23.76 -5.89
CA ILE A 39 -17.44 23.97 -4.65
C ILE A 39 -16.60 24.87 -3.74
N GLU A 40 -17.14 26.03 -3.42
CA GLU A 40 -16.57 27.01 -2.50
C GLU A 40 -17.30 26.94 -1.15
N ASP A 41 -16.63 27.37 -0.07
CA ASP A 41 -17.19 27.50 1.28
C ASP A 41 -17.89 26.26 1.86
N HIS A 42 -17.57 25.07 1.33
CA HIS A 42 -18.25 23.81 1.63
C HIS A 42 -19.77 23.87 1.37
N ASP A 43 -20.22 24.75 0.48
CA ASP A 43 -21.60 24.75 -0.01
C ASP A 43 -21.79 23.63 -1.03
N PHE A 44 -22.15 22.44 -0.52
CA PHE A 44 -22.40 21.27 -1.33
C PHE A 44 -23.77 21.28 -2.04
N THR A 45 -24.55 22.37 -1.93
CA THR A 45 -25.88 22.47 -2.54
C THR A 45 -25.88 22.09 -4.04
N PRO A 46 -24.98 22.63 -4.90
CA PRO A 46 -24.97 22.28 -6.32
C PRO A 46 -24.68 20.80 -6.59
N LEU A 47 -23.85 20.18 -5.76
CA LEU A 47 -23.52 18.76 -5.85
C LEU A 47 -24.71 17.88 -5.45
N ILE A 48 -25.41 18.26 -4.37
CA ILE A 48 -26.57 17.52 -3.85
C ILE A 48 -27.74 17.63 -4.83
N GLU A 49 -28.05 18.82 -5.32
CA GLU A 49 -29.10 19.03 -6.33
C GLU A 49 -28.82 18.19 -7.58
N ARG A 50 -27.58 18.21 -8.08
CA ARG A 50 -27.21 17.37 -9.21
C ARG A 50 -27.33 15.88 -8.91
N ALA A 51 -26.97 15.43 -7.72
CA ALA A 51 -27.13 14.03 -7.32
C ALA A 51 -28.61 13.60 -7.29
N LEU A 52 -29.54 14.47 -6.89
CA LEU A 52 -30.98 14.21 -6.84
C LEU A 52 -31.63 14.12 -8.24
N GLU A 53 -31.05 14.79 -9.25
CA GLU A 53 -31.50 14.70 -10.64
C GLU A 53 -31.00 13.43 -11.36
N LEU A 54 -29.93 12.82 -10.87
CA LEU A 54 -29.29 11.68 -11.51
C LEU A 54 -29.99 10.37 -11.14
N PRO A 55 -30.00 9.38 -12.04
CA PRO A 55 -30.77 8.15 -11.83
C PRO A 55 -30.28 7.32 -10.64
N GLY A 56 -29.04 7.53 -10.17
CA GLY A 56 -28.42 6.68 -9.16
C GLY A 56 -28.28 5.24 -9.65
N PHE A 57 -27.87 4.34 -8.76
CA PHE A 57 -27.91 2.91 -9.07
C PHE A 57 -29.36 2.44 -9.03
N THR A 58 -29.85 1.86 -10.13
CA THR A 58 -31.21 1.30 -10.22
C THR A 58 -31.32 -0.08 -9.59
N GLU A 59 -30.19 -0.74 -9.39
CA GLU A 59 -30.08 -2.09 -8.83
C GLU A 59 -28.86 -2.16 -7.92
N ASP A 60 -29.01 -2.87 -6.80
CA ASP A 60 -27.87 -3.23 -5.95
C ASP A 60 -26.99 -4.24 -6.67
N ARG A 61 -25.68 -4.01 -6.66
CA ARG A 61 -24.69 -4.97 -7.14
C ARG A 61 -23.93 -5.53 -5.96
N PRO A 62 -24.05 -6.84 -5.65
CA PRO A 62 -23.29 -7.42 -4.56
C PRO A 62 -21.79 -7.31 -4.86
N GLY A 63 -21.09 -6.53 -4.03
CA GLY A 63 -19.64 -6.41 -4.05
C GLY A 63 -18.98 -7.41 -3.10
N LYS A 64 -17.65 -7.31 -2.96
CA LYS A 64 -16.91 -7.99 -1.90
C LYS A 64 -16.94 -7.16 -0.62
N THR A 65 -16.93 -7.84 0.52
CA THR A 65 -16.68 -7.20 1.82
C THR A 65 -15.18 -7.25 2.08
N VAL A 66 -14.60 -6.12 2.47
CA VAL A 66 -13.18 -5.99 2.83
C VAL A 66 -13.07 -5.43 4.24
N MET A 67 -12.31 -6.09 5.10
CA MET A 67 -12.03 -5.60 6.44
C MET A 67 -10.95 -4.52 6.36
N THR A 68 -11.20 -3.36 6.98
CA THR A 68 -10.29 -2.21 6.98
C THR A 68 -10.22 -1.59 8.38
N GLY A 69 -9.36 -0.59 8.56
CA GLY A 69 -9.27 0.16 9.83
C GLY A 69 -8.15 -0.31 10.76
N PHE A 70 -7.13 -0.99 10.24
CA PHE A 70 -5.96 -1.43 10.99
C PHE A 70 -4.91 -0.32 11.14
N ALA A 71 -5.35 0.89 11.46
CA ALA A 71 -4.44 1.97 11.84
C ALA A 71 -3.78 1.69 13.20
N ARG A 72 -2.81 2.52 13.60
CA ARG A 72 -1.95 2.25 14.76
C ARG A 72 -2.69 1.87 16.05
N ASN A 73 -3.80 2.52 16.40
CA ASN A 73 -4.49 2.22 17.66
C ASN A 73 -5.16 0.85 17.63
N ALA A 74 -5.73 0.46 16.49
CA ALA A 74 -6.35 -0.86 16.34
C ALA A 74 -5.30 -1.97 16.41
N VAL A 75 -4.17 -1.80 15.71
CA VAL A 75 -3.08 -2.79 15.71
C VAL A 75 -2.37 -2.84 17.06
N LEU A 76 -2.04 -1.70 17.65
CA LEU A 76 -1.36 -1.65 18.95
C LEU A 76 -2.25 -2.15 20.09
N GLY A 77 -3.58 -2.03 19.97
CA GLY A 77 -4.53 -2.62 20.92
C GLY A 77 -4.49 -4.15 20.98
N VAL A 78 -3.88 -4.81 19.99
CA VAL A 78 -3.67 -6.26 19.96
C VAL A 78 -2.19 -6.64 19.80
N ALA A 79 -1.28 -5.73 20.14
CA ALA A 79 0.17 -5.92 19.96
C ALA A 79 0.68 -7.19 20.65
N ASP A 80 0.22 -7.48 21.87
CA ASP A 80 0.64 -8.66 22.64
C ASP A 80 0.37 -9.96 21.85
N ARG A 81 -0.81 -10.09 21.23
CA ARG A 81 -1.16 -11.25 20.41
C ARG A 81 -0.28 -11.37 19.16
N ILE A 82 0.06 -10.23 18.54
CA ILE A 82 0.97 -10.20 17.38
C ILE A 82 2.38 -10.63 17.82
N ILE A 83 2.88 -10.08 18.93
CA ILE A 83 4.19 -10.41 19.49
C ILE A 83 4.27 -11.89 19.85
N GLU A 84 3.25 -12.45 20.48
CA GLU A 84 3.14 -13.87 20.80
C GLU A 84 3.16 -14.74 19.54
N ALA A 85 2.40 -14.36 18.51
CA ALA A 85 2.37 -15.10 17.25
C ALA A 85 3.75 -15.11 16.54
N VAL A 86 4.48 -13.99 16.59
CA VAL A 86 5.86 -13.90 16.07
C VAL A 86 6.81 -14.76 16.90
N LYS A 87 6.79 -14.65 18.23
CA LYS A 87 7.65 -15.44 19.13
C LYS A 87 7.39 -16.95 19.03
N ALA A 88 6.14 -17.33 18.75
CA ALA A 88 5.75 -18.72 18.53
C ALA A 88 6.07 -19.23 17.11
N GLY A 89 6.65 -18.40 16.24
CA GLY A 89 7.00 -18.75 14.86
C GLY A 89 5.78 -18.89 13.93
N LYS A 90 4.60 -18.43 14.35
CA LYS A 90 3.36 -18.50 13.55
C LYS A 90 3.31 -17.40 12.48
N ILE A 91 3.88 -16.24 12.81
CA ILE A 91 4.12 -15.18 11.84
C ILE A 91 5.63 -15.07 11.65
N ARG A 92 6.12 -15.51 10.49
CA ARG A 92 7.56 -15.45 10.17
C ARG A 92 8.00 -14.06 9.70
N HIS A 93 7.12 -13.34 9.00
CA HIS A 93 7.49 -12.08 8.34
C HIS A 93 6.28 -11.19 8.06
N PHE A 94 6.52 -9.88 8.10
CA PHE A 94 5.60 -8.85 7.68
C PHE A 94 6.07 -8.21 6.38
N PHE A 95 5.15 -7.92 5.48
CA PHE A 95 5.42 -7.12 4.30
C PHE A 95 4.58 -5.86 4.32
N LEU A 96 5.21 -4.70 4.23
CA LEU A 96 4.49 -3.47 3.88
C LEU A 96 4.44 -3.37 2.36
N VAL A 97 3.32 -3.80 1.77
CA VAL A 97 3.09 -3.73 0.31
C VAL A 97 2.06 -2.65 0.05
N GLY A 98 2.42 -1.60 -0.68
CA GLY A 98 1.47 -0.50 -0.93
C GLY A 98 2.12 0.77 -1.42
N GLY A 99 1.46 1.91 -1.23
CA GLY A 99 1.89 3.21 -1.77
C GLY A 99 0.95 3.68 -2.88
N CYS A 100 1.47 4.27 -3.96
CA CYS A 100 0.60 4.86 -4.99
C CYS A 100 0.49 3.98 -6.24
N ASP A 101 -0.76 3.73 -6.66
CA ASP A 101 -1.08 3.06 -7.92
C ASP A 101 -1.05 4.03 -9.13
N GLY A 102 -1.01 3.47 -10.34
CA GLY A 102 -1.08 4.20 -11.60
C GLY A 102 -1.24 3.28 -12.81
N ALA A 103 -1.33 3.86 -14.00
CA ALA A 103 -1.59 3.11 -15.25
C ALA A 103 -0.35 2.44 -15.88
N LYS A 104 0.86 2.72 -15.38
CA LYS A 104 2.10 2.16 -15.94
C LYS A 104 2.10 0.63 -15.84
N PRO A 105 2.41 -0.11 -16.93
CA PRO A 105 2.55 -1.57 -16.90
C PRO A 105 3.61 -2.05 -15.89
N GLY A 106 3.50 -3.32 -15.45
CA GLY A 106 4.39 -3.93 -14.46
C GLY A 106 3.94 -3.78 -13.01
N ARG A 107 2.74 -3.24 -12.77
CA ARG A 107 2.14 -3.13 -11.42
C ARG A 107 1.35 -4.36 -10.99
N ASP A 108 1.10 -5.28 -11.92
CA ASP A 108 0.66 -6.64 -11.65
C ASP A 108 1.63 -7.41 -10.74
N TYR A 109 2.91 -7.01 -10.74
CA TYR A 109 3.90 -7.42 -9.73
C TYR A 109 3.33 -7.40 -8.30
N TYR A 110 2.64 -6.32 -7.88
CA TYR A 110 2.18 -6.19 -6.50
C TYR A 110 1.04 -7.15 -6.17
N THR A 111 0.15 -7.41 -7.14
CA THR A 111 -0.88 -8.44 -7.00
C THR A 111 -0.23 -9.81 -6.84
N ARG A 112 0.71 -10.15 -7.73
CA ARG A 112 1.41 -11.43 -7.73
C ARG A 112 2.24 -11.63 -6.45
N PHE A 113 2.95 -10.61 -6.00
CA PHE A 113 3.72 -10.63 -4.76
C PHE A 113 2.83 -10.96 -3.54
N VAL A 114 1.66 -10.32 -3.44
CA VAL A 114 0.73 -10.55 -2.33
C VAL A 114 0.08 -11.93 -2.41
N GLU A 115 -0.32 -12.39 -3.60
CA GLU A 115 -0.92 -13.71 -3.78
C GLU A 115 0.06 -14.85 -3.51
N MET A 116 1.34 -14.65 -3.81
CA MET A 116 2.40 -15.66 -3.61
C MET A 116 3.04 -15.59 -2.22
N ALA A 117 2.69 -14.60 -1.40
CA ALA A 117 3.24 -14.47 -0.05
C ALA A 117 2.88 -15.69 0.82
N PRO A 118 3.86 -16.39 1.43
CA PRO A 118 3.63 -17.58 2.25
C PRO A 118 2.57 -17.41 3.34
N ARG A 119 1.84 -18.47 3.67
CA ARG A 119 0.67 -18.40 4.57
C ARG A 119 0.99 -17.97 6.01
N ASP A 120 2.24 -18.04 6.43
CA ASP A 120 2.77 -17.59 7.71
C ASP A 120 3.30 -16.15 7.68
N THR A 121 2.93 -15.37 6.66
CA THR A 121 3.31 -13.95 6.51
C THR A 121 2.08 -13.04 6.60
N VAL A 122 2.29 -11.80 7.02
CA VAL A 122 1.22 -10.77 7.09
C VAL A 122 1.55 -9.60 6.18
N ILE A 123 0.57 -9.16 5.38
CA ILE A 123 0.64 -8.00 4.51
C ILE A 123 0.03 -6.79 5.22
N LEU A 124 0.85 -5.79 5.53
CA LEU A 124 0.37 -4.44 5.81
C LEU A 124 0.25 -3.68 4.50
N THR A 125 -0.86 -2.97 4.30
CA THR A 125 -1.05 -2.13 3.12
C THR A 125 -1.57 -0.75 3.47
N LEU A 126 -1.36 0.19 2.56
CA LEU A 126 -1.82 1.57 2.67
C LEU A 126 -1.87 2.22 1.29
N ALA A 127 -2.58 3.34 1.21
CA ALA A 127 -2.76 4.16 0.01
C ALA A 127 -3.37 3.40 -1.19
N CYS A 128 -3.50 4.06 -2.34
CA CYS A 128 -4.22 3.50 -3.48
C CYS A 128 -3.53 2.29 -4.13
N GLY A 129 -2.26 2.04 -3.85
CA GLY A 129 -1.55 0.82 -4.26
C GLY A 129 -2.24 -0.46 -3.79
N LYS A 130 -2.95 -0.39 -2.66
CA LYS A 130 -3.77 -1.50 -2.14
C LYS A 130 -4.79 -2.01 -3.16
N PHE A 131 -5.32 -1.16 -4.04
CA PHE A 131 -6.40 -1.55 -4.96
C PHE A 131 -5.98 -2.64 -5.97
N ARG A 132 -4.69 -2.97 -6.03
CA ARG A 132 -4.16 -4.13 -6.76
C ARG A 132 -4.50 -5.48 -6.12
N PHE A 133 -4.78 -5.52 -4.82
CA PHE A 133 -4.95 -6.76 -4.06
C PHE A 133 -5.85 -6.62 -2.80
N PHE A 134 -6.50 -5.47 -2.57
CA PHE A 134 -7.26 -5.17 -1.35
C PHE A 134 -8.43 -6.13 -1.07
N ASP A 135 -8.91 -6.82 -2.10
CA ASP A 135 -10.07 -7.69 -2.09
C ASP A 135 -9.69 -9.18 -2.23
N ARG A 136 -8.41 -9.50 -2.00
CA ARG A 136 -7.88 -10.87 -1.97
C ARG A 136 -8.13 -11.48 -0.61
N ASP A 137 -8.66 -12.70 -0.61
CA ASP A 137 -8.81 -13.49 0.60
C ASP A 137 -7.49 -14.20 0.89
N LEU A 138 -6.74 -13.64 1.83
CA LEU A 138 -5.46 -14.18 2.28
C LEU A 138 -5.62 -15.09 3.51
N GLY A 139 -6.82 -15.20 4.09
CA GLY A 139 -7.08 -15.86 5.36
C GLY A 139 -6.55 -15.10 6.58
N ASP A 140 -6.41 -15.83 7.69
CA ASP A 140 -5.90 -15.33 8.97
C ASP A 140 -4.86 -16.29 9.57
N ILE A 141 -4.07 -15.78 10.51
CA ILE A 141 -3.15 -16.55 11.35
C ILE A 141 -3.66 -16.44 12.77
N ASP A 142 -4.22 -17.53 13.28
CA ASP A 142 -4.87 -17.59 14.59
C ASP A 142 -5.81 -16.41 14.83
N GLY A 143 -6.69 -16.09 13.88
CA GLY A 143 -7.65 -14.99 13.94
C GLY A 143 -7.07 -13.58 13.75
N ILE A 144 -5.79 -13.44 13.39
CA ILE A 144 -5.20 -12.18 12.90
C ILE A 144 -5.30 -12.16 11.37
N PRO A 145 -6.07 -11.25 10.75
CA PRO A 145 -6.16 -11.18 9.30
C PRO A 145 -4.79 -11.00 8.64
N ARG A 146 -4.51 -11.74 7.56
CA ARG A 146 -3.24 -11.63 6.84
C ARG A 146 -3.12 -10.38 5.98
N LEU A 147 -4.23 -9.69 5.71
CA LEU A 147 -4.24 -8.40 5.02
C LEU A 147 -4.72 -7.30 5.97
N LEU A 148 -3.80 -6.43 6.38
CA LEU A 148 -4.05 -5.34 7.31
C LEU A 148 -4.01 -4.00 6.56
N ASP A 149 -5.18 -3.46 6.25
CA ASP A 149 -5.30 -2.12 5.65
C ASP A 149 -5.16 -1.01 6.71
N VAL A 150 -4.03 -0.32 6.66
CA VAL A 150 -3.63 0.76 7.58
C VAL A 150 -4.23 2.12 7.20
N GLY A 151 -4.76 2.28 5.98
CA GLY A 151 -5.49 3.48 5.56
C GLY A 151 -4.92 4.19 4.31
N GLN A 152 -4.93 5.52 4.31
CA GLN A 152 -4.48 6.37 3.21
C GLN A 152 -2.93 6.46 3.15
N CYS A 153 -2.38 7.22 2.21
CA CYS A 153 -0.93 7.45 2.13
C CYS A 153 -0.33 8.09 3.38
N ASN A 154 -1.05 9.02 4.00
CA ASN A 154 -0.65 9.65 5.25
C ASN A 154 -0.66 8.68 6.45
N ASP A 155 -1.38 7.56 6.36
CA ASP A 155 -1.31 6.50 7.37
C ASP A 155 -0.01 5.69 7.31
N ALA A 156 0.93 6.04 6.42
CA ALA A 156 2.34 5.66 6.56
C ALA A 156 2.87 6.03 7.96
N TYR A 157 2.39 7.12 8.56
CA TYR A 157 2.66 7.42 9.97
C TYR A 157 2.21 6.30 10.91
N SER A 158 1.00 5.76 10.71
CA SER A 158 0.50 4.65 11.51
C SER A 158 1.36 3.39 11.32
N ALA A 159 1.76 3.07 10.09
CA ALA A 159 2.68 1.95 9.82
C ALA A 159 4.04 2.12 10.52
N ILE A 160 4.63 3.33 10.48
CA ILE A 160 5.87 3.66 11.20
C ILE A 160 5.69 3.48 12.71
N ARG A 161 4.58 3.96 13.29
CA ARG A 161 4.29 3.80 14.73
C ARG A 161 4.16 2.33 15.14
N ILE A 162 3.57 1.50 14.29
CA ILE A 162 3.46 0.05 14.52
C ILE A 162 4.86 -0.58 14.50
N ALA A 163 5.68 -0.28 13.48
CA ALA A 163 7.05 -0.81 13.39
C ALA A 163 7.90 -0.42 14.59
N LEU A 164 7.90 0.85 15.00
CA LEU A 164 8.67 1.31 16.16
C LEU A 164 8.23 0.64 17.47
N ALA A 165 6.91 0.45 17.67
CA ALA A 165 6.42 -0.24 18.86
C ALA A 165 6.81 -1.72 18.89
N LEU A 166 6.81 -2.39 17.72
CA LEU A 166 7.30 -3.76 17.62
C LEU A 166 8.80 -3.83 17.88
N SER A 167 9.61 -2.89 17.35
CA SER A 167 11.06 -2.88 17.58
C SER A 167 11.38 -2.70 19.07
N GLU A 168 10.65 -1.83 19.76
CA GLU A 168 10.74 -1.65 21.22
C GLU A 168 10.35 -2.93 21.97
N ALA A 169 9.24 -3.58 21.59
CA ALA A 169 8.77 -4.80 22.24
C ALA A 169 9.71 -6.01 22.05
N PHE A 170 10.42 -6.08 20.92
CA PHE A 170 11.45 -7.09 20.65
C PHE A 170 12.85 -6.68 21.13
N ASN A 171 13.03 -5.42 21.54
CA ASN A 171 14.32 -4.84 21.91
C ASN A 171 15.38 -5.00 20.81
N VAL A 172 15.01 -4.62 19.58
CA VAL A 172 15.85 -4.68 18.37
C VAL A 172 15.78 -3.36 17.59
N ASP A 173 16.71 -3.13 16.67
CA ASP A 173 16.59 -2.02 15.72
C ASP A 173 15.38 -2.22 14.79
N VAL A 174 14.79 -1.13 14.32
CA VAL A 174 13.64 -1.21 13.40
C VAL A 174 13.96 -1.97 12.10
N ASN A 175 15.22 -1.92 11.64
CA ASN A 175 15.67 -2.65 10.45
C ASN A 175 15.97 -4.13 10.73
N GLU A 176 15.99 -4.56 11.99
CA GLU A 176 16.15 -5.96 12.41
C GLU A 176 14.81 -6.67 12.60
N LEU A 177 13.69 -5.93 12.52
CA LEU A 177 12.37 -6.53 12.51
C LEU A 177 12.20 -7.47 11.30
N PRO A 178 11.39 -8.54 11.43
CA PRO A 178 10.99 -9.35 10.29
C PRO A 178 9.95 -8.59 9.46
N LEU A 179 10.34 -7.45 8.88
CA LEU A 179 9.53 -6.52 8.13
C LEU A 179 10.27 -6.11 6.86
N SER A 180 9.61 -6.21 5.70
CA SER A 180 10.15 -5.71 4.44
C SER A 180 9.21 -4.74 3.74
N LEU A 181 9.77 -3.68 3.17
CA LEU A 181 9.01 -2.62 2.50
C LEU A 181 9.06 -2.81 0.99
N VAL A 182 7.90 -3.05 0.38
CA VAL A 182 7.70 -3.24 -1.06
C VAL A 182 6.76 -2.14 -1.55
N LEU A 183 7.35 -1.00 -1.91
CA LEU A 183 6.63 0.25 -2.13
C LEU A 183 6.43 0.56 -3.61
N SER A 184 5.18 0.83 -3.94
CA SER A 184 4.73 1.45 -5.18
C SER A 184 4.69 2.97 -5.04
N TRP A 185 5.06 3.69 -6.08
CA TRP A 185 4.94 5.16 -6.10
C TRP A 185 4.38 5.66 -7.43
N TYR A 186 3.88 6.89 -7.44
CA TYR A 186 3.33 7.54 -8.64
C TYR A 186 3.46 9.06 -8.56
N GLU A 187 3.06 9.66 -7.45
CA GLU A 187 3.03 11.11 -7.26
C GLU A 187 3.84 11.55 -6.02
N GLN A 188 3.77 12.83 -5.67
CA GLN A 188 4.73 13.48 -4.79
C GLN A 188 4.53 13.15 -3.30
N LYS A 189 3.31 12.80 -2.85
CA LYS A 189 3.11 12.35 -1.46
C LYS A 189 3.90 11.07 -1.18
N ALA A 190 3.98 10.15 -2.14
CA ALA A 190 4.84 8.97 -2.02
C ALA A 190 6.33 9.33 -1.87
N VAL A 191 6.80 10.38 -2.54
CA VAL A 191 8.19 10.86 -2.41
C VAL A 191 8.44 11.43 -1.02
N SER A 192 7.52 12.23 -0.47
CA SER A 192 7.62 12.74 0.90
C SER A 192 7.65 11.62 1.95
N ILE A 193 6.86 10.56 1.74
CA ILE A 193 6.87 9.37 2.60
C ILE A 193 8.22 8.65 2.50
N LEU A 194 8.75 8.44 1.29
CA LEU A 194 10.07 7.84 1.10
C LEU A 194 11.15 8.65 1.83
N LEU A 195 11.17 9.97 1.68
CA LEU A 195 12.12 10.84 2.39
C LEU A 195 11.98 10.73 3.92
N THR A 196 10.77 10.57 4.43
CA THR A 196 10.51 10.35 5.86
C THR A 196 11.11 9.02 6.33
N LEU A 197 10.92 7.94 5.57
CA LEU A 197 11.51 6.64 5.87
C LEU A 197 13.05 6.69 5.86
N LEU A 198 13.63 7.36 4.86
CA LEU A 198 15.08 7.60 4.80
C LEU A 198 15.58 8.41 6.00
N TYR A 199 14.87 9.47 6.39
CA TYR A 199 15.22 10.27 7.58
C TYR A 199 15.20 9.44 8.87
N LEU A 200 14.26 8.51 9.00
CA LEU A 200 14.17 7.58 10.13
C LEU A 200 15.20 6.44 10.06
N GLY A 201 16.05 6.42 9.03
CA GLY A 201 17.09 5.40 8.87
C GLY A 201 16.56 4.04 8.42
N ILE A 202 15.36 3.98 7.83
CA ILE A 202 14.80 2.74 7.26
C ILE A 202 15.58 2.37 6.00
N LYS A 203 15.98 1.10 5.91
CA LYS A 203 16.79 0.54 4.84
C LYS A 203 16.07 -0.53 4.04
N ASP A 204 16.71 -0.97 2.96
CA ASP A 204 16.33 -2.14 2.16
C ASP A 204 14.93 -2.06 1.52
N ILE A 205 14.46 -0.85 1.25
CA ILE A 205 13.18 -0.59 0.59
C ILE A 205 13.25 -0.99 -0.89
N ARG A 206 12.32 -1.86 -1.30
CA ARG A 206 12.05 -2.14 -2.71
C ARG A 206 11.09 -1.10 -3.27
N LEU A 207 11.48 -0.43 -4.36
CA LEU A 207 10.75 0.69 -4.95
C LEU A 207 10.43 0.44 -6.43
N GLY A 208 9.16 0.52 -6.80
CA GLY A 208 8.71 0.22 -8.16
C GLY A 208 7.45 0.97 -8.61
N PRO A 209 6.97 0.74 -9.86
CA PRO A 209 7.49 -0.24 -10.82
C PRO A 209 8.75 0.23 -11.57
N SER A 210 9.17 1.47 -11.39
CA SER A 210 10.46 1.98 -11.85
C SER A 210 10.98 3.01 -10.86
N LEU A 211 12.29 3.23 -10.81
CA LEU A 211 12.84 4.34 -10.03
C LEU A 211 12.38 5.71 -10.59
N PRO A 212 12.26 6.73 -9.73
CA PRO A 212 11.92 8.08 -10.18
C PRO A 212 12.92 8.67 -11.19
N ALA A 213 12.39 9.18 -12.30
CA ALA A 213 13.20 9.75 -13.39
C ALA A 213 13.99 11.00 -12.98
N PHE A 214 13.61 11.67 -11.88
CA PHE A 214 14.34 12.81 -11.33
C PHE A 214 15.59 12.42 -10.52
N LEU A 215 15.84 11.13 -10.29
CA LEU A 215 17.04 10.66 -9.62
C LEU A 215 18.17 10.49 -10.64
N THR A 216 19.24 11.28 -10.48
CA THR A 216 20.46 11.12 -11.28
C THR A 216 21.21 9.84 -10.86
N PRO A 217 22.09 9.28 -11.72
CA PRO A 217 22.86 8.09 -11.36
C PRO A 217 23.65 8.22 -10.05
N ASN A 218 24.20 9.41 -9.76
CA ASN A 218 24.91 9.68 -8.50
C ASN A 218 23.98 9.64 -7.28
N VAL A 219 22.76 10.15 -7.41
CA VAL A 219 21.77 10.11 -6.32
C VAL A 219 21.28 8.67 -6.12
N VAL A 220 21.01 7.93 -7.19
CA VAL A 220 20.66 6.50 -7.09
C VAL A 220 21.76 5.73 -6.39
N LYS A 221 23.03 5.93 -6.79
CA LYS A 221 24.18 5.30 -6.15
C LYS A 221 24.24 5.62 -4.65
N PHE A 222 24.07 6.89 -4.27
CA PHE A 222 24.04 7.29 -2.86
C PHE A 222 22.92 6.58 -2.08
N LEU A 223 21.71 6.51 -2.64
CA LEU A 223 20.57 5.84 -2.00
C LEU A 223 20.80 4.33 -1.85
N VAL A 224 21.43 3.69 -2.82
CA VAL A 224 21.82 2.28 -2.75
C VAL A 224 22.88 2.07 -1.65
N GLU A 225 23.95 2.86 -1.66
CA GLU A 225 25.09 2.69 -0.74
C GLU A 225 24.73 2.99 0.72
N ASN A 226 23.86 3.97 0.98
CA ASN A 226 23.57 4.43 2.33
C ASN A 226 22.28 3.84 2.92
N TYR A 227 21.33 3.46 2.07
CA TYR A 227 20.00 3.00 2.49
C TYR A 227 19.58 1.66 1.89
N GLY A 228 20.36 1.08 0.97
CA GLY A 228 20.00 -0.20 0.35
C GLY A 228 18.72 -0.15 -0.49
N ILE A 229 18.39 1.01 -1.09
CA ILE A 229 17.23 1.11 -2.00
C ILE A 229 17.40 0.12 -3.16
N LYS A 230 16.36 -0.66 -3.45
CA LYS A 230 16.36 -1.68 -4.49
C LYS A 230 15.24 -1.41 -5.51
N PRO A 231 15.47 -1.47 -6.82
CA PRO A 231 14.37 -1.63 -7.77
C PRO A 231 13.69 -2.99 -7.53
N ILE A 232 12.39 -3.09 -7.82
CA ILE A 232 11.70 -4.38 -7.85
C ILE A 232 12.23 -5.28 -8.98
N LYS A 233 12.14 -6.59 -8.78
CA LYS A 233 12.42 -7.62 -9.80
C LYS A 233 11.12 -8.33 -10.20
N THR A 234 11.13 -9.66 -10.36
CA THR A 234 9.89 -10.46 -10.34
C THR A 234 9.43 -10.69 -8.90
N ALA A 235 8.14 -11.03 -8.73
CA ALA A 235 7.57 -11.28 -7.40
C ALA A 235 8.26 -12.46 -6.71
N GLU A 236 8.58 -13.51 -7.48
CA GLU A 236 9.28 -14.71 -7.03
C GLU A 236 10.69 -14.37 -6.55
N GLU A 237 11.46 -13.65 -7.38
CA GLU A 237 12.84 -13.29 -7.06
C GLU A 237 12.90 -12.41 -5.81
N ASP A 238 11.96 -11.46 -5.67
CA ASP A 238 11.92 -10.61 -4.49
C ASP A 238 11.44 -11.35 -3.22
N LEU A 239 10.48 -12.26 -3.32
CA LEU A 239 10.07 -13.10 -2.19
C LEU A 239 11.22 -14.01 -1.74
N MET A 240 11.92 -14.64 -2.68
CA MET A 240 13.13 -15.42 -2.39
C MET A 240 14.21 -14.55 -1.75
N ASP A 241 14.54 -13.40 -2.33
CA ASP A 241 15.58 -12.52 -1.80
C ASP A 241 15.24 -11.91 -0.43
N ILE A 242 13.95 -11.83 -0.05
CA ILE A 242 13.53 -11.36 1.27
C ILE A 242 13.56 -12.48 2.30
N LEU A 243 13.03 -13.65 1.95
CA LEU A 243 12.77 -14.74 2.90
C LEU A 243 13.92 -15.74 2.98
N CYS A 244 14.86 -15.70 2.02
CA CYS A 244 15.99 -16.61 1.91
C CYS A 244 17.28 -15.82 1.71
N ASP A 245 18.06 -15.67 2.78
CA ASP A 245 19.44 -15.16 2.68
C ASP A 245 20.23 -16.02 1.67
N ALA A 246 21.14 -15.40 0.93
CA ALA A 246 22.01 -16.08 -0.03
C ALA A 246 22.78 -17.26 0.59
N ARG A 247 23.04 -17.21 1.91
CA ARG A 247 23.70 -18.28 2.68
C ARG A 247 22.79 -19.46 2.99
N ASP A 248 21.48 -19.26 3.00
CA ASP A 248 20.47 -20.23 3.43
C ASP A 248 19.59 -20.74 2.28
N ARG A 249 19.99 -20.48 1.03
CA ARG A 249 19.21 -20.89 -0.17
C ARG A 249 19.04 -22.41 -0.30
N GLU A 250 19.92 -23.20 0.30
CA GLU A 250 19.81 -24.67 0.36
C GLU A 250 19.06 -25.16 1.61
N SER A 251 18.60 -24.25 2.48
CA SER A 251 17.76 -24.64 3.62
C SER A 251 16.44 -25.23 3.13
N LYS A 252 15.87 -26.14 3.92
CA LYS A 252 14.60 -26.79 3.61
C LYS A 252 13.50 -25.75 3.34
N ASP A 253 13.39 -24.73 4.18
CA ASP A 253 12.38 -23.68 4.06
C ASP A 253 12.52 -22.90 2.74
N CYS A 254 13.75 -22.69 2.27
CA CYS A 254 14.01 -22.00 1.00
C CYS A 254 13.77 -22.87 -0.22
N LEU A 255 14.01 -24.17 -0.13
CA LEU A 255 13.66 -25.12 -1.18
C LEU A 255 12.14 -25.28 -1.30
N GLU A 256 11.43 -25.37 -0.17
CA GLU A 256 9.95 -25.40 -0.15
C GLU A 256 9.36 -24.10 -0.69
N LEU A 257 9.94 -22.95 -0.34
CA LEU A 257 9.54 -21.66 -0.92
C LEU A 257 9.77 -21.64 -2.43
N ALA A 258 10.93 -22.09 -2.91
CA ALA A 258 11.23 -22.13 -4.33
C ALA A 258 10.27 -23.05 -5.11
N GLU A 259 9.90 -24.21 -4.55
CA GLU A 259 8.91 -25.12 -5.14
C GLU A 259 7.52 -24.50 -5.17
N MET A 260 7.12 -23.78 -4.13
CA MET A 260 5.83 -23.07 -4.07
C MET A 260 5.74 -21.93 -5.10
N LEU A 261 6.86 -21.28 -5.42
CA LEU A 261 6.91 -20.13 -6.34
C LEU A 261 7.11 -20.53 -7.82
N ALA A 262 7.44 -21.79 -8.10
CA ALA A 262 7.66 -22.33 -9.46
C ALA A 262 6.34 -22.67 -10.18
#